data_AF-A0A1K1MYD7-F1
#
_entry.id   AF-A0A1K1MYD7-F1
#
_cell.length_a   1.000
_cell.length_b   1.000
_cell.length_c   1.000
_cell.angle_alpha   90.00
_cell.angle_beta   90.00
_cell.angle_gamma   90.00
#
_symmetry.space_group_name_H-M   'P 1'
#
loop_
_entity.id
_entity.type
_entity.pdbx_description
1 polymer ?
#
loop_
_entity_poly.entity_id
_entity_poly.type
_entity_poly.pdbx_seq_one_letter_code
_entity_poly.pdbx_strand_id
1 'polypeptide(L)'
;MEPDEETILTVAQIVRDCEAMAQAALAKDFEEARFRARLVAEKAVVANLPAVAAAATHAIERLGPAGGVPRSNHGAAILRVASALDAFWFDAN
;
A
#
# COMPACT_ATOMS: atom_id res chain seq x y z
N MET A 1 -15.22 -17.13 -11.09
CA MET A 1 -16.11 -16.34 -10.23
C MET A 1 -15.71 -14.91 -10.48
N GLU A 2 -16.58 -14.09 -11.07
CA GLU A 2 -16.27 -12.67 -11.23
C GLU A 2 -16.13 -12.02 -9.84
N PRO A 3 -15.17 -11.11 -9.63
CA PRO A 3 -15.04 -10.42 -8.35
C PRO A 3 -16.33 -9.66 -8.06
N ASP A 4 -16.84 -9.76 -6.83
CA ASP A 4 -18.02 -9.00 -6.43
C ASP A 4 -17.73 -7.50 -6.35
N GLU A 5 -18.80 -6.69 -6.37
CA GLU A 5 -18.72 -5.22 -6.35
C GLU A 5 -17.95 -4.71 -5.13
N GLU A 6 -18.07 -5.40 -3.99
CA GLU A 6 -17.38 -5.08 -2.74
C GLU A 6 -15.85 -5.25 -2.88
N THR A 7 -15.41 -6.32 -3.54
CA THR A 7 -14.00 -6.56 -3.86
C THR A 7 -13.46 -5.48 -4.79
N ILE A 8 -14.19 -5.12 -5.85
CA ILE A 8 -13.79 -4.07 -6.80
C ILE A 8 -13.64 -2.72 -6.08
N LEU A 9 -14.61 -2.36 -5.25
CA LEU A 9 -14.57 -1.12 -4.46
C LEU A 9 -13.39 -1.11 -3.46
N THR A 10 -13.10 -2.26 -2.85
CA THR A 10 -11.97 -2.41 -1.92
C THR A 10 -10.64 -2.23 -2.65
N VAL A 11 -10.45 -2.86 -3.82
CA VAL A 11 -9.25 -2.69 -4.64
C VAL A 11 -9.07 -1.23 -5.07
N ALA A 12 -10.15 -0.57 -5.52
CA ALA A 12 -10.09 0.83 -5.89
C ALA A 12 -9.69 1.75 -4.72
N GLN A 13 -10.12 1.43 -3.49
CA GLN A 13 -9.67 2.14 -2.30
C GLN A 13 -8.19 1.90 -1.99
N ILE A 14 -7.71 0.66 -2.15
CA ILE A 14 -6.29 0.31 -1.96
C ILE A 14 -5.41 1.12 -2.92
N VAL A 15 -5.80 1.23 -4.19
CA VAL A 15 -5.06 2.02 -5.19
C VAL A 15 -4.99 3.49 -4.77
N ARG A 16 -6.10 4.08 -4.33
CA ARG A 16 -6.13 5.47 -3.85
C ARG A 16 -5.25 5.70 -2.63
N ASP A 17 -5.27 4.76 -1.66
CA ASP A 17 -4.41 4.87 -0.49
C ASP A 17 -2.92 4.68 -0.84
N CYS A 18 -2.59 3.83 -1.82
CA CYS A 18 -1.23 3.67 -2.31
C CYS A 18 -0.71 4.96 -2.98
N GLU A 19 -1.53 5.62 -3.80
CA GLU A 19 -1.19 6.92 -4.38
C GLU A 19 -0.99 7.98 -3.29
N ALA A 20 -1.94 8.09 -2.34
CA ALA A 20 -1.86 9.03 -1.23
C ALA A 20 -0.62 8.80 -0.36
N MET A 21 -0.27 7.54 -0.08
CA MET A 21 0.96 7.16 0.63
C MET A 21 2.20 7.69 -0.09
N ALA A 22 2.29 7.49 -1.41
CA ALA A 22 3.44 7.94 -2.20
C ALA A 22 3.55 9.47 -2.22
N GLN A 23 2.44 10.18 -2.41
CA GLN A 23 2.41 11.65 -2.39
C GLN A 23 2.81 12.20 -1.02
N ALA A 24 2.29 11.62 0.07
CA ALA A 24 2.65 12.01 1.42
C ALA A 24 4.16 11.82 1.69
N ALA A 25 4.71 10.68 1.27
CA ALA A 25 6.16 10.42 1.40
C ALA A 25 7.01 11.43 0.59
N LEU A 26 6.59 11.80 -0.62
CA LEU A 26 7.26 12.82 -1.43
C LEU A 26 7.17 14.22 -0.78
N ALA A 27 6.04 14.53 -0.15
CA ALA A 27 5.82 15.76 0.61
C ALA A 27 6.53 15.76 1.99
N LYS A 28 7.22 14.67 2.36
CA LYS A 28 7.82 14.43 3.68
C LYS A 28 6.80 14.39 4.83
N ASP A 29 5.53 14.20 4.52
CA ASP A 29 4.49 13.88 5.49
C ASP A 29 4.52 12.37 5.80
N PHE A 30 5.48 11.97 6.63
CA PHE A 30 5.67 10.56 6.93
C PHE A 30 4.65 10.00 7.92
N GLU A 31 3.92 10.84 8.65
CA GLU A 31 2.80 10.37 9.47
C GLU A 31 1.65 9.94 8.56
N GLU A 32 1.28 10.76 7.58
CA GLU A 32 0.25 10.39 6.62
C GLU A 32 0.70 9.18 5.79
N ALA A 33 1.96 9.11 5.37
CA ALA A 33 2.47 7.94 4.65
C ALA A 33 2.35 6.64 5.49
N ARG A 34 2.64 6.69 6.79
CA ARG A 34 2.50 5.52 7.70
C ARG A 34 1.05 5.13 7.88
N PHE A 35 0.17 6.12 8.05
CA PHE A 35 -1.26 5.88 8.19
C PHE A 35 -1.81 5.20 6.94
N ARG A 36 -1.50 5.73 5.75
CA ARG A 36 -1.91 5.14 4.47
C ARG A 36 -1.33 3.74 4.26
N ALA A 37 -0.07 3.51 4.60
CA ALA A 37 0.54 2.19 4.50
C ALA A 37 -0.19 1.13 5.35
N ARG A 38 -0.68 1.49 6.55
CA ARG A 38 -1.51 0.61 7.39
C ARG A 38 -2.86 0.34 6.77
N LEU A 39 -3.54 1.37 6.25
CA LEU A 39 -4.82 1.20 5.56
C LEU A 39 -4.69 0.27 4.34
N VAL A 40 -3.63 0.42 3.54
CA VAL A 40 -3.35 -0.47 2.42
C VAL A 40 -3.19 -1.92 2.90
N ALA A 41 -2.40 -2.15 3.96
CA ALA A 41 -2.18 -3.50 4.49
C ALA A 41 -3.48 -4.14 4.99
N GLU A 42 -4.29 -3.42 5.77
CA GLU A 42 -5.56 -3.91 6.31
C GLU A 42 -6.57 -4.22 5.19
N LYS A 43 -6.73 -3.31 4.23
CA LYS A 43 -7.64 -3.52 3.09
C LYS A 43 -7.17 -4.66 2.19
N ALA A 44 -5.87 -4.80 1.98
CA ALA A 44 -5.32 -5.91 1.19
C ALA A 44 -5.57 -7.27 1.86
N VAL A 45 -5.56 -7.35 3.20
CA VAL A 45 -5.96 -8.57 3.92
C VAL A 45 -7.45 -8.87 3.68
N VAL A 46 -8.32 -7.86 3.80
CA VAL A 46 -9.77 -8.02 3.55
C VAL A 46 -10.06 -8.46 2.12
N ALA A 47 -9.34 -7.90 1.13
CA ALA A 47 -9.48 -8.23 -0.28
C ALA A 47 -8.75 -9.53 -0.70
N ASN A 48 -8.17 -10.27 0.25
CA ASN A 48 -7.39 -11.49 -0.01
C ASN A 48 -6.23 -11.28 -1.02
N LEU A 49 -5.51 -10.16 -0.88
CA LEU A 49 -4.35 -9.77 -1.69
C LEU A 49 -3.04 -9.90 -0.88
N PRO A 50 -2.55 -11.13 -0.62
CA PRO A 50 -1.44 -11.36 0.30
C PRO A 50 -0.12 -10.70 -0.14
N ALA A 51 0.14 -10.61 -1.44
CA ALA A 51 1.33 -9.95 -1.97
C ALA A 51 1.33 -8.44 -1.69
N VAL A 52 0.16 -7.78 -1.85
CA VAL A 52 -0.01 -6.36 -1.56
C VAL A 52 0.08 -6.11 -0.05
N ALA A 53 -0.54 -6.96 0.76
CA ALA A 53 -0.45 -6.87 2.22
C ALA A 53 1.00 -6.96 2.71
N ALA A 54 1.76 -7.96 2.22
CA ALA A 54 3.17 -8.12 2.58
C ALA A 54 4.04 -6.94 2.15
N ALA A 55 3.81 -6.40 0.94
CA ALA A 55 4.51 -5.21 0.45
C ALA A 55 4.20 -3.99 1.32
N ALA A 56 2.94 -3.80 1.72
CA ALA A 56 2.52 -2.69 2.57
C ALA A 56 3.10 -2.79 3.98
N THR A 57 3.13 -3.99 4.58
CA THR A 57 3.83 -4.24 5.86
C THR A 57 5.30 -3.87 5.78
N HIS A 58 5.98 -4.24 4.68
CA HIS A 58 7.36 -3.84 4.46
C HIS A 58 7.52 -2.32 4.33
N ALA A 59 6.59 -1.63 3.67
CA ALA A 59 6.58 -0.18 3.60
C ALA A 59 6.43 0.47 4.99
N ILE A 60 5.53 -0.05 5.85
CA ILE A 60 5.39 0.40 7.25
C ILE A 60 6.72 0.24 7.99
N GLU A 61 7.37 -0.92 7.86
CA GLU A 61 8.68 -1.15 8.48
C GLU A 61 9.75 -0.19 7.96
N ARG A 62 9.71 0.25 6.70
CA ARG A 62 10.70 1.21 6.18
C ARG A 62 10.36 2.65 6.53
N LEU A 63 9.10 3.01 6.64
CA LEU A 63 8.68 4.32 7.15
C LEU A 63 9.00 4.48 8.65
N GLY A 64 9.20 3.37 9.36
CA GLY A 64 9.66 3.37 10.74
C GLY A 64 8.57 3.81 11.74
N PRO A 65 8.91 3.96 13.03
CA PRO A 65 7.96 4.33 14.06
C PRO A 65 7.45 5.77 13.87
N ALA A 66 6.28 6.06 14.46
CA ALA A 66 5.72 7.41 14.53
C ALA A 66 6.71 8.38 15.19
N GLY A 67 6.76 9.62 14.71
CA GLY A 67 7.71 10.65 15.12
C GLY A 67 9.16 10.41 14.69
N GLY A 68 9.45 9.25 14.08
CA GLY A 68 10.79 8.89 13.61
C GLY A 68 11.08 9.35 12.18
N VAL A 69 12.36 9.30 11.82
CA VAL A 69 12.79 9.45 10.42
C VAL A 69 12.62 8.10 9.70
N PRO A 70 12.08 8.07 8.47
CA PRO A 70 12.08 6.86 7.65
C PRO A 70 13.47 6.26 7.50
N ARG A 71 13.52 4.93 7.43
CA ARG A 71 14.75 4.20 7.16
C ARG A 71 15.15 4.38 5.70
N SER A 72 16.40 4.04 5.40
CA SER A 72 16.87 3.98 4.02
C SER A 72 15.98 3.06 3.19
N ASN A 73 15.88 3.36 1.89
CA ASN A 73 15.08 2.61 0.92
C ASN A 73 13.56 2.59 1.17
N HIS A 74 13.00 3.52 1.97
CA HIS A 74 11.54 3.64 2.11
C HIS A 74 10.83 3.93 0.79
N GLY A 75 11.42 4.73 -0.11
CA GLY A 75 10.87 4.95 -1.45
C GLY A 75 10.77 3.66 -2.27
N ALA A 76 11.78 2.78 -2.20
CA ALA A 76 11.74 1.49 -2.88
C ALA A 76 10.69 0.54 -2.27
N ALA A 77 10.46 0.63 -0.96
CA ALA A 77 9.40 -0.14 -0.30
C ALA A 77 8.00 0.35 -0.69
N ILE A 78 7.80 1.66 -0.83
CA ILE A 78 6.55 2.24 -1.36
C ILE A 78 6.33 1.80 -2.81
N LEU A 79 7.37 1.86 -3.66
CA LEU A 79 7.29 1.41 -5.05
C LEU A 79 6.91 -0.08 -5.16
N ARG A 80 7.41 -0.92 -4.24
CA ARG A 80 7.05 -2.35 -4.20
C ARG A 80 5.56 -2.58 -3.97
N VAL A 81 4.86 -1.69 -3.24
CA VAL A 81 3.40 -1.78 -3.07
C VAL A 81 2.69 -1.56 -4.41
N ALA A 82 3.09 -0.52 -5.15
CA ALA A 82 2.57 -0.25 -6.48
C ALA A 82 2.83 -1.42 -7.45
N SER A 83 4.05 -1.97 -7.46
CA SER A 83 4.38 -3.13 -8.30
C SER A 83 3.56 -4.38 -7.96
N ALA A 84 3.22 -4.58 -6.68
CA ALA A 84 2.35 -5.70 -6.28
C ALA A 84 0.91 -5.51 -6.75
N LEU A 85 0.41 -4.27 -6.78
CA LEU A 85 -0.91 -3.94 -7.32
C LEU A 85 -0.94 -4.12 -8.84
N ASP A 86 0.09 -3.68 -9.55
CA ASP A 86 0.22 -3.87 -11.00
C ASP A 86 0.18 -5.36 -11.35
N ALA A 87 0.97 -6.18 -10.65
CA ALA A 87 1.00 -7.63 -10.86
C ALA A 87 -0.37 -8.27 -10.68
N PHE A 88 -1.10 -7.91 -9.61
CA PHE A 88 -2.47 -8.37 -9.40
C PHE A 88 -3.41 -8.00 -10.57
N TRP A 89 -3.32 -6.77 -11.07
CA TRP A 89 -4.18 -6.30 -12.16
C TRP A 89 -3.91 -7.04 -13.48
N PHE A 90 -2.64 -7.32 -13.79
CA PHE A 90 -2.24 -8.04 -14.99
C PHE A 90 -2.46 -9.55 -14.91
N ASP A 91 -2.48 -10.15 -13.72
CA ASP A 91 -2.83 -11.56 -13.55
C ASP A 91 -4.36 -11.80 -13.59
N ALA A 92 -5.16 -10.75 -13.34
CA ALA A 92 -6.62 -10.82 -13.31
C ALA A 92 -7.30 -10.51 -14.66
N ASN A 93 -6.56 -10.07 -15.68
CA ASN A 93 -7.05 -9.70 -17.03
C ASN A 93 -6.22 -10.37 -18.13
#